data_AF-A0A6B2LAS8-F1
#
_entry.id   AF-A0A6B2LAS8-F1
#
_cell.length_a   1.000
_cell.length_b   1.000
_cell.length_c   1.000
_cell.angle_alpha   90.00
_cell.angle_beta   90.00
_cell.angle_gamma   90.00
#
_symmetry.space_group_name_H-M   'P 1'
#
loop_
_entity.id
_entity.type
_entity.pdbx_description
1 polymer ?
#
loop_
_entity_poly.entity_id
_entity_poly.type
_entity_poly.pdbx_seq_one_letter_code
_entity_poly.pdbx_strand_id
1 'polypeptide(L)'
;MEVIQGITLVIHDQLQQKPLISQPSADNQKQTNVQKLHHYFTKKVQSKETQLEKDKEDEKKTPEEFFTELHSKNPENEEMEPPMEEPHSPKAPPLSKSHTVLLQILDKLQYFIAHSSQPLKLLVLDILATSIPLVSSIQGKFLPLIHTLWNPLKFRFFDPDPLVMNKSLDILKIFSEHSREFLSKKIADDLWPNLKSKICFLNFSLPGFKQNMKNQQTPTQYTSNAQFFTQTPSFRSQVAFLSCLRAVVQFSDVNDKLLRDIAQHCWFYLDQNQPTQFQSLAILLFQELIRRDRDSMWYLLT
;
A
#
# COMPACT_ATOMS: atom_id res chain seq x y z
N MET A 1 60.80 8.10 -45.13
CA MET A 1 60.85 9.43 -44.48
C MET A 1 59.71 10.28 -45.02
N GLU A 2 58.46 9.88 -44.76
CA GLU A 2 57.27 10.63 -45.22
C GLU A 2 56.20 10.75 -44.10
N VAL A 3 56.52 10.29 -42.88
CA VAL A 3 55.58 10.29 -41.74
C VAL A 3 55.82 11.47 -40.78
N ILE A 4 56.88 12.27 -40.98
CA ILE A 4 57.17 13.47 -40.16
C ILE A 4 56.67 14.77 -40.83
N GLN A 5 56.39 14.76 -42.14
CA GLN A 5 55.92 15.95 -42.87
C GLN A 5 54.42 16.25 -42.73
N GLY A 6 53.60 15.28 -42.32
CA GLY A 6 52.17 15.51 -42.02
C GLY A 6 51.92 16.16 -40.65
N ILE A 7 52.87 16.05 -39.71
CA ILE A 7 52.71 16.51 -38.33
C ILE A 7 53.05 18.02 -38.19
N THR A 8 53.90 18.58 -39.06
CA THR A 8 54.26 20.01 -39.00
C THR A 8 53.19 20.95 -39.57
N LEU A 9 52.29 20.48 -40.44
CA LEU A 9 51.26 21.34 -41.04
C LEU A 9 50.01 21.55 -40.16
N VAL A 10 49.74 20.66 -39.20
CA VAL A 10 48.59 20.83 -38.28
C VAL A 10 48.95 21.70 -37.08
N ILE A 11 50.24 21.77 -36.71
CA ILE A 11 50.70 22.58 -35.57
C ILE A 11 50.84 24.06 -35.95
N HIS A 12 51.02 24.41 -37.23
CA HIS A 12 51.16 25.81 -37.65
C HIS A 12 49.83 26.56 -37.81
N ASP A 13 48.71 25.86 -38.01
CA ASP A 13 47.39 26.51 -38.21
C ASP A 13 46.65 26.82 -36.90
N GLN A 14 47.11 26.26 -35.77
CA GLN A 14 46.47 26.47 -34.45
C GLN A 14 47.16 27.55 -33.58
N LEU A 15 48.24 28.20 -34.07
CA LEU A 15 49.01 29.17 -33.29
C LEU A 15 48.88 30.64 -33.71
N GLN A 16 48.01 31.01 -34.66
CA GLN A 16 47.91 32.42 -35.11
C GLN A 16 46.54 33.09 -35.05
N GLN A 17 45.52 32.54 -34.38
CA GLN A 17 44.32 33.33 -34.10
C GLN A 17 43.86 33.26 -32.64
N LYS A 18 44.47 34.11 -31.83
CA LYS A 18 43.82 34.74 -30.67
C LYS A 18 43.96 36.25 -30.86
N PRO A 19 42.86 37.02 -30.80
CA PRO A 19 42.68 37.83 -29.60
C PRO A 19 41.24 37.92 -29.06
N LEU A 20 41.19 38.14 -27.75
CA LEU A 20 40.11 38.67 -26.89
C LEU A 20 38.76 37.92 -26.84
N ILE A 21 38.67 36.98 -25.88
CA ILE A 21 37.43 36.73 -25.14
C ILE A 21 37.75 36.91 -23.66
N SER A 22 37.20 37.99 -23.10
CA SER A 22 37.11 38.25 -21.67
C SER A 22 36.29 37.13 -21.02
N GLN A 23 36.84 36.48 -20.01
CA GLN A 23 36.10 35.52 -19.19
C GLN A 23 34.96 36.23 -18.43
N PRO A 24 33.79 35.57 -18.30
CA PRO A 24 33.09 35.57 -17.03
C PRO A 24 33.01 34.16 -16.46
N SER A 25 33.42 34.07 -15.20
CA SER A 25 33.64 32.89 -14.37
C SER A 25 32.45 31.95 -14.24
N ALA A 26 32.75 30.65 -14.18
CA ALA A 26 31.83 29.52 -13.98
C ALA A 26 31.10 29.50 -12.60
N ASP A 27 31.40 30.45 -11.71
CA ASP A 27 30.69 30.60 -10.42
C ASP A 27 29.32 31.27 -10.57
N ASN A 28 29.12 32.14 -11.57
CA ASN A 28 27.85 32.85 -11.71
C ASN A 28 26.69 31.94 -12.11
N GLN A 29 26.92 30.85 -12.87
CA GLN A 29 25.85 29.92 -13.25
C GLN A 29 25.39 29.04 -12.08
N LYS A 30 26.30 28.63 -11.20
CA LYS A 30 25.93 27.91 -9.96
C LYS A 30 25.18 28.83 -9.00
N GLN A 31 25.64 30.08 -8.83
CA GLN A 31 24.94 31.09 -8.02
C GLN A 31 23.52 31.36 -8.55
N THR A 32 23.36 31.48 -9.87
CA THR A 32 22.06 31.76 -10.51
C THR A 32 21.08 30.59 -10.35
N ASN A 33 21.55 29.34 -10.38
CA ASN A 33 20.70 28.16 -10.19
C ASN A 33 20.28 27.97 -8.74
N VAL A 34 21.17 28.27 -7.78
CA VAL A 34 20.83 28.28 -6.35
C VAL A 34 19.85 29.41 -6.03
N GLN A 35 20.01 30.59 -6.65
CA GLN A 35 19.06 31.70 -6.50
C GLN A 35 17.69 31.37 -7.11
N LYS A 36 17.63 30.66 -8.25
CA LYS A 36 16.37 30.17 -8.83
C LYS A 36 15.69 29.14 -7.93
N LEU A 37 16.45 28.22 -7.34
CA LEU A 37 15.93 27.25 -6.37
C LEU A 37 15.43 27.94 -5.10
N HIS A 38 16.20 28.88 -4.55
CA HIS A 38 15.80 29.66 -3.38
C HIS A 38 14.52 30.44 -3.67
N HIS A 39 14.42 31.13 -4.82
CA HIS A 39 13.21 31.83 -5.22
C HIS A 39 11.99 30.88 -5.36
N TYR A 40 12.18 29.68 -5.93
CA TYR A 40 11.12 28.68 -6.02
C TYR A 40 10.65 28.21 -4.62
N PHE A 41 11.58 27.95 -3.70
CA PHE A 41 11.25 27.53 -2.34
C PHE A 41 10.63 28.66 -1.51
N THR A 42 11.14 29.89 -1.59
CA THR A 42 10.57 31.06 -0.90
C THR A 42 9.16 31.36 -1.41
N LYS A 43 8.93 31.30 -2.73
CA LYS A 43 7.59 31.47 -3.31
C LYS A 43 6.63 30.39 -2.85
N LYS A 44 7.09 29.14 -2.72
CA LYS A 44 6.27 27.99 -2.29
C LYS A 44 5.94 28.04 -0.79
N VAL A 45 6.86 28.54 0.04
CA VAL A 45 6.67 28.78 1.48
C VAL A 45 5.70 29.95 1.69
N GLN A 46 5.87 31.06 0.98
CA GLN A 46 4.94 32.20 1.01
C GLN A 46 3.54 31.81 0.53
N SER A 47 3.40 31.01 -0.54
CA SER A 47 2.08 30.54 -0.98
C SER A 47 1.41 29.57 0.02
N LYS A 48 2.19 28.89 0.87
CA LYS A 48 1.67 28.08 1.99
C LYS A 48 1.31 28.92 3.21
N GLU A 49 2.07 29.97 3.50
CA GLU A 49 1.79 30.93 4.58
C GLU A 49 0.55 31.79 4.25
N THR A 50 0.39 32.23 3.00
CA THR A 50 -0.84 32.92 2.53
C THR A 50 -2.07 32.00 2.46
N GLN A 51 -1.87 30.68 2.30
CA GLN A 51 -2.96 29.70 2.46
C GLN A 51 -3.31 29.47 3.95
N LEU A 52 -2.31 29.42 4.84
CA LEU A 52 -2.53 29.33 6.29
C LEU A 52 -3.18 30.58 6.91
N GLU A 53 -2.99 31.76 6.33
CA GLU A 53 -3.66 32.99 6.80
C GLU A 53 -5.09 33.11 6.28
N LYS A 54 -5.41 32.58 5.09
CA LYS A 54 -6.78 32.53 4.57
C LYS A 54 -7.65 31.46 5.26
N ASP A 55 -7.05 30.35 5.71
CA ASP A 55 -7.77 29.32 6.47
C ASP A 55 -8.00 29.69 7.95
N LYS A 56 -7.41 30.80 8.45
CA LYS A 56 -7.60 31.28 9.83
C LYS A 56 -8.80 32.22 10.02
N GLU A 57 -9.38 32.75 8.94
CA GLU A 57 -10.56 33.63 9.04
C GLU A 57 -11.91 32.89 8.97
N ASP A 58 -11.95 31.62 8.55
CA ASP A 58 -13.20 30.84 8.39
C ASP A 58 -13.37 29.64 9.34
N GLU A 59 -12.53 29.48 10.38
CA GLU A 59 -12.66 28.37 11.32
C GLU A 59 -12.79 28.82 12.78
N LYS A 60 -13.95 29.43 13.09
CA LYS A 60 -14.53 29.37 14.45
C LYS A 60 -15.74 28.45 14.42
N LYS A 61 -15.49 27.14 14.36
CA LYS A 61 -16.39 26.14 14.92
C LYS A 61 -15.57 25.19 15.76
N THR A 62 -15.92 25.05 17.03
CA THR A 62 -15.24 24.10 17.92
C THR A 62 -15.50 22.67 17.42
N PRO A 63 -14.62 21.70 17.72
CA PRO A 63 -14.83 20.30 17.33
C PRO A 63 -16.23 19.79 17.68
N GLU A 64 -16.82 20.26 18.78
CA GLU A 64 -18.19 19.93 19.22
C GLU A 64 -19.30 20.42 18.26
N GLU A 65 -19.14 21.58 17.63
CA GLU A 65 -20.12 22.13 16.67
C GLU A 65 -20.10 21.38 15.34
N PHE A 66 -18.92 20.92 14.89
CA PHE A 66 -18.79 20.06 13.71
C PHE A 66 -19.47 18.70 13.90
N PHE A 67 -19.38 18.11 15.11
CA PHE A 67 -20.08 16.86 15.44
C PHE A 67 -21.60 17.04 15.51
N THR A 68 -22.09 18.20 15.91
CA THR A 68 -23.54 18.48 16.04
C THR A 68 -24.21 18.71 14.67
N GLU A 69 -23.49 19.32 13.73
CA GLU A 69 -24.02 19.62 12.39
C GLU A 69 -24.12 18.36 11.49
N LEU A 70 -23.24 17.37 11.69
CA LEU A 70 -23.30 16.06 11.01
C LEU A 70 -24.51 15.21 11.43
N HIS A 71 -25.04 15.41 12.64
CA HIS A 71 -26.26 14.73 13.09
C HIS A 71 -27.57 15.40 12.63
N SER A 72 -27.50 16.62 12.09
CA SER A 72 -28.68 17.38 11.65
C SER A 72 -29.06 17.20 10.17
N LYS A 73 -28.28 16.42 9.40
CA LYS A 73 -28.58 16.08 8.00
C LYS A 73 -28.84 14.58 7.83
N ASN A 74 -29.95 14.13 8.40
CA ASN A 74 -30.72 12.99 7.89
C ASN A 74 -32.12 12.99 8.52
N PRO A 75 -33.12 13.56 7.84
CA PRO A 75 -34.49 13.10 7.97
C PRO A 75 -34.84 12.35 6.68
N GLU A 76 -35.07 11.05 6.77
CA GLU A 76 -36.26 10.37 6.21
C GLU A 76 -36.10 8.84 6.23
N ASN A 77 -37.05 8.22 6.94
CA ASN A 77 -37.61 6.88 6.78
C ASN A 77 -36.75 5.64 7.11
N GLU A 78 -36.77 5.26 8.38
CA GLU A 78 -37.02 3.85 8.73
C GLU A 78 -38.20 3.80 9.71
N GLU A 79 -39.30 3.19 9.24
CA GLU A 79 -40.48 2.89 10.04
C GLU A 79 -40.09 1.99 11.21
N MET A 80 -40.45 2.44 12.41
CA MET A 80 -40.22 1.73 13.66
C MET A 80 -41.23 0.57 13.76
N GLU A 81 -40.83 -0.63 13.34
CA GLU A 81 -41.52 -1.86 13.76
C GLU A 81 -41.27 -2.10 15.25
N PRO A 82 -42.29 -2.52 16.02
CA PRO A 82 -42.14 -2.73 17.46
C PRO A 82 -41.22 -3.93 17.74
N PRO A 83 -40.35 -3.88 18.76
CA PRO A 83 -39.47 -5.00 19.09
C PRO A 83 -40.28 -6.24 19.49
N MET A 84 -40.15 -7.33 18.73
CA MET A 84 -40.50 -8.66 19.23
C MET A 84 -39.50 -9.04 20.33
N GLU A 85 -40.01 -9.20 21.55
CA GLU A 85 -39.28 -9.82 22.65
C GLU A 85 -39.06 -11.31 22.34
N GLU A 86 -37.81 -11.70 22.08
CA GLU A 86 -37.38 -13.09 22.17
C GLU A 86 -36.41 -13.31 23.35
N PRO A 87 -36.44 -14.50 23.97
CA PRO A 87 -36.16 -14.67 25.39
C PRO A 87 -34.67 -14.89 25.70
N HIS A 88 -34.22 -14.21 26.76
CA HIS A 88 -33.09 -14.54 27.65
C HIS A 88 -31.93 -15.34 27.04
N SER A 89 -31.03 -14.65 26.32
CA SER A 89 -29.63 -15.09 26.25
C SER A 89 -28.88 -14.63 27.51
N PRO A 90 -27.99 -15.46 28.09
CA PRO A 90 -27.27 -15.12 29.31
C PRO A 90 -26.43 -13.86 29.09
N LYS A 91 -26.71 -12.81 29.87
CA LYS A 91 -26.02 -11.51 29.80
C LYS A 91 -24.51 -11.74 29.94
N ALA A 92 -23.78 -11.44 28.86
CA ALA A 92 -22.33 -11.40 28.87
C ALA A 92 -21.83 -10.55 30.05
N PRO A 93 -20.72 -10.93 30.71
CA PRO A 93 -20.21 -10.20 31.87
C PRO A 93 -20.00 -8.71 31.54
N PRO A 94 -20.20 -7.81 32.52
CA PRO A 94 -20.07 -6.38 32.29
C PRO A 94 -18.68 -6.04 31.75
N LEU A 95 -18.65 -5.34 30.62
CA LEU A 95 -17.42 -4.90 29.96
C LEU A 95 -16.59 -4.03 30.91
N SER A 96 -15.28 -4.27 30.97
CA SER A 96 -14.35 -3.38 31.67
C SER A 96 -14.46 -1.96 31.08
N LYS A 97 -14.40 -0.92 31.92
CA LYS A 97 -14.47 0.48 31.49
C LYS A 97 -13.49 0.78 30.35
N SER A 98 -12.29 0.20 30.40
CA SER A 98 -11.26 0.35 29.35
C SER A 98 -11.68 -0.26 28.01
N HIS A 99 -12.39 -1.40 28.02
CA HIS A 99 -12.90 -2.03 26.81
C HIS A 99 -14.02 -1.20 26.17
N THR A 100 -14.87 -0.58 26.98
CA THR A 100 -15.92 0.33 26.49
C THR A 100 -15.32 1.55 25.80
N VAL A 101 -14.32 2.18 26.42
CA VAL A 101 -13.61 3.33 25.80
C VAL A 101 -12.91 2.90 24.51
N LEU A 102 -12.27 1.73 24.49
CA LEU A 102 -11.64 1.20 23.29
C LEU A 102 -12.65 1.04 22.14
N LEU A 103 -13.81 0.43 22.40
CA LEU A 103 -14.85 0.27 21.38
C LEU A 103 -15.37 1.61 20.87
N GLN A 104 -15.52 2.61 21.74
CA GLN A 104 -15.91 3.96 21.34
C GLN A 104 -14.85 4.61 20.44
N ILE A 105 -13.56 4.47 20.78
CA ILE A 105 -12.47 4.98 19.94
C ILE A 105 -12.52 4.32 18.57
N LEU A 106 -12.63 2.99 18.51
CA LEU A 106 -12.64 2.23 17.25
C LEU A 106 -13.83 2.56 16.36
N ASP A 107 -15.00 2.78 16.96
CA ASP A 107 -16.19 3.25 16.26
C ASP A 107 -15.95 4.63 15.62
N LYS A 108 -15.19 5.53 16.25
CA LYS A 108 -14.82 6.81 15.65
C LYS A 108 -13.70 6.70 14.61
N LEU A 109 -12.81 5.70 14.73
CA LEU A 109 -11.70 5.52 13.78
C LEU A 109 -12.17 5.29 12.34
N GLN A 110 -13.36 4.72 12.13
CA GLN A 110 -13.91 4.46 10.80
C GLN A 110 -13.88 5.70 9.88
N TYR A 111 -14.13 6.89 10.44
CA TYR A 111 -14.16 8.15 9.69
C TYR A 111 -12.77 8.65 9.31
N PHE A 112 -11.75 8.34 10.13
CA PHE A 112 -10.37 8.77 9.90
C PHE A 112 -9.62 7.86 8.92
N ILE A 113 -10.08 6.62 8.70
CA ILE A 113 -9.53 5.71 7.65
C ILE A 113 -9.69 6.34 6.26
N ALA A 114 -10.74 7.13 6.05
CA ALA A 114 -11.04 7.76 4.77
C ALA A 114 -10.37 9.12 4.55
N HIS A 115 -9.64 9.63 5.54
CA HIS A 115 -9.10 10.98 5.52
C HIS A 115 -8.00 11.19 4.46
N SER A 116 -7.84 12.41 3.96
CA SER A 116 -6.87 12.76 2.91
C SER A 116 -5.41 12.66 3.37
N SER A 117 -5.15 12.97 4.64
CA SER A 117 -3.82 12.94 5.24
C SER A 117 -3.25 11.52 5.39
N GLN A 118 -2.19 11.22 4.65
CA GLN A 118 -1.43 9.96 4.71
C GLN A 118 -0.98 9.58 6.14
N PRO A 119 -0.30 10.45 6.93
CA PRO A 119 0.16 10.08 8.26
C PRO A 119 -1.01 9.77 9.20
N LEU A 120 -2.15 10.46 9.05
CA LEU A 120 -3.34 10.15 9.83
C LEU A 120 -3.89 8.76 9.48
N LYS A 121 -4.00 8.43 8.18
CA LYS A 121 -4.40 7.08 7.74
C LYS A 121 -3.49 6.01 8.35
N LEU A 122 -2.17 6.19 8.29
CA LEU A 122 -1.21 5.22 8.84
C LEU A 122 -1.36 5.04 10.36
N LEU A 123 -1.51 6.15 11.10
CA LEU A 123 -1.71 6.11 12.55
C LEU A 123 -2.99 5.36 12.92
N VAL A 124 -4.09 5.61 12.20
CA VAL A 124 -5.36 4.90 12.41
C VAL A 124 -5.20 3.40 12.16
N LEU A 125 -4.51 3.03 11.08
CA LEU A 125 -4.23 1.63 10.76
C LEU A 125 -3.33 0.96 11.83
N ASP A 126 -2.37 1.68 12.42
CA ASP A 126 -1.57 1.19 13.56
C ASP A 126 -2.43 0.92 14.81
N ILE A 127 -3.31 1.86 15.14
CA ILE A 127 -4.22 1.71 16.28
C ILE A 127 -5.15 0.51 16.05
N LEU A 128 -5.65 0.33 14.82
CA LEU A 128 -6.44 -0.84 14.46
C LEU A 128 -5.64 -2.14 14.64
N ALA A 129 -4.43 -2.23 14.09
CA ALA A 129 -3.60 -3.43 14.18
C ALA A 129 -3.37 -3.89 15.63
N THR A 130 -3.19 -2.95 16.57
CA THR A 130 -2.98 -3.25 18.00
C THR A 130 -4.27 -3.54 18.77
N SER A 131 -5.38 -2.92 18.39
CA SER A 131 -6.65 -3.02 19.10
C SER A 131 -7.51 -4.22 18.69
N ILE A 132 -7.40 -4.68 17.44
CA ILE A 132 -8.18 -5.80 16.90
C ILE A 132 -8.00 -7.08 17.72
N PRO A 133 -6.77 -7.53 18.07
CA PRO A 133 -6.61 -8.71 18.91
C PRO A 133 -7.23 -8.53 20.30
N LEU A 134 -7.18 -7.33 20.87
CA LEU A 134 -7.79 -7.04 22.17
C LEU A 134 -9.31 -7.16 22.09
N VAL A 135 -9.93 -6.61 21.05
CA VAL A 135 -11.39 -6.68 20.86
C VAL A 135 -11.86 -8.08 20.50
N SER A 136 -11.05 -8.89 19.81
CA SER A 136 -11.41 -10.28 19.48
C SER A 136 -11.65 -11.14 20.73
N SER A 137 -11.06 -10.80 21.87
CA SER A 137 -11.29 -11.47 23.15
C SER A 137 -12.68 -11.17 23.74
N ILE A 138 -13.34 -10.12 23.25
CA ILE A 138 -14.63 -9.65 23.73
C ILE A 138 -15.74 -10.33 22.91
N GLN A 139 -16.42 -11.29 23.53
CA GLN A 139 -17.50 -12.04 22.90
C GLN A 139 -18.61 -11.12 22.37
N GLY A 140 -19.04 -11.37 21.13
CA GLY A 140 -20.19 -10.70 20.49
C GLY A 140 -19.97 -9.24 20.06
N LYS A 141 -18.84 -8.60 20.40
CA LYS A 141 -18.55 -7.20 20.00
C LYS A 141 -17.60 -7.08 18.81
N PHE A 142 -16.78 -8.11 18.59
CA PHE A 142 -15.81 -8.12 17.51
C PHE A 142 -16.43 -8.14 16.11
N LEU A 143 -17.43 -9.00 15.90
CA LEU A 143 -18.03 -9.17 14.58
C LEU A 143 -18.74 -7.88 14.09
N PRO A 144 -19.62 -7.22 14.88
CA PRO A 144 -20.21 -5.94 14.48
C PRO A 144 -19.16 -4.87 14.13
N LEU A 145 -18.07 -4.81 14.91
CA LEU A 145 -16.98 -3.87 14.66
C LEU A 145 -16.30 -4.13 13.31
N ILE A 146 -15.99 -5.40 12.98
CA ILE A 146 -15.39 -5.73 11.68
C ILE A 146 -16.34 -5.36 10.55
N HIS A 147 -17.64 -5.64 10.67
CA HIS A 147 -18.62 -5.28 9.65
C HIS A 147 -18.58 -3.77 9.34
N THR A 148 -18.53 -2.94 10.37
CA THR A 148 -18.42 -1.47 10.24
C THR A 148 -17.09 -1.04 9.62
N LEU A 149 -15.97 -1.64 10.06
CA LEU A 149 -14.64 -1.30 9.57
C LEU A 149 -14.33 -1.86 8.16
N TRP A 150 -15.08 -2.87 7.69
CA TRP A 150 -14.80 -3.55 6.44
C TRP A 150 -14.85 -2.61 5.24
N ASN A 151 -15.93 -1.84 5.10
CA ASN A 151 -16.12 -0.92 3.98
C ASN A 151 -15.00 0.12 3.86
N PRO A 152 -14.64 0.88 4.91
CA PRO A 152 -13.55 1.83 4.81
C PRO A 152 -12.19 1.15 4.57
N LEU A 153 -11.95 -0.05 5.12
CA LEU A 153 -10.71 -0.81 4.88
C LEU A 153 -10.62 -1.39 3.46
N LYS A 154 -11.75 -1.81 2.86
CA LYS A 154 -11.81 -2.36 1.50
C LYS A 154 -11.17 -1.42 0.48
N PHE A 155 -11.44 -0.13 0.59
CA PHE A 155 -10.84 0.89 -0.30
C PHE A 155 -9.34 1.07 -0.04
N ARG A 156 -8.85 0.74 1.15
CA ARG A 156 -7.44 0.90 1.52
C ARG A 156 -6.57 -0.27 1.12
N PHE A 157 -7.13 -1.47 0.96
CA PHE A 157 -6.41 -2.63 0.43
C PHE A 157 -5.85 -2.43 -0.98
N PHE A 158 -6.36 -1.43 -1.70
CA PHE A 158 -5.91 -1.03 -3.02
C PHE A 158 -5.59 0.47 -3.11
N ASP A 159 -5.22 1.10 -1.98
CA ASP A 159 -4.85 2.52 -1.94
C ASP A 159 -3.70 2.82 -2.93
N PRO A 160 -3.71 3.97 -3.61
CA PRO A 160 -2.60 4.38 -4.48
C PRO A 160 -1.29 4.56 -3.71
N ASP A 161 -1.33 4.85 -2.41
CA ASP A 161 -0.16 4.86 -1.54
C ASP A 161 0.20 3.43 -1.10
N PRO A 162 1.36 2.90 -1.54
CA PRO A 162 1.80 1.55 -1.18
C PRO A 162 1.98 1.34 0.33
N LEU A 163 2.32 2.39 1.09
CA LEU A 163 2.51 2.28 2.53
C LEU A 163 1.18 2.02 3.24
N VAL A 164 0.15 2.81 2.91
CA VAL A 164 -1.21 2.64 3.42
C VAL A 164 -1.76 1.29 2.98
N MET A 165 -1.54 0.91 1.72
CA MET A 165 -1.97 -0.37 1.18
C MET A 165 -1.35 -1.55 1.95
N ASN A 166 -0.02 -1.58 2.11
CA ASN A 166 0.65 -2.66 2.84
C ASN A 166 0.16 -2.75 4.29
N LYS A 167 0.01 -1.61 4.95
CA LYS A 167 -0.49 -1.56 6.34
C LYS A 167 -1.92 -2.07 6.46
N SER A 168 -2.78 -1.75 5.50
CA SER A 168 -4.14 -2.28 5.46
C SER A 168 -4.17 -3.79 5.19
N LEU A 169 -3.28 -4.31 4.34
CA LEU A 169 -3.16 -5.76 4.11
C LEU A 169 -2.65 -6.49 5.36
N ASP A 170 -1.82 -5.85 6.18
CA ASP A 170 -1.42 -6.41 7.47
C ASP A 170 -2.61 -6.51 8.44
N ILE A 171 -3.49 -5.50 8.49
CA ILE A 171 -4.75 -5.59 9.25
C ILE A 171 -5.62 -6.74 8.76
N LEU A 172 -5.69 -6.95 7.45
CA LEU A 172 -6.47 -8.06 6.88
C LEU A 172 -5.92 -9.43 7.32
N LYS A 173 -4.60 -9.58 7.47
CA LYS A 173 -4.01 -10.79 8.07
C LYS A 173 -4.50 -10.99 9.50
N ILE A 174 -4.48 -9.93 10.32
CA ILE A 174 -4.97 -9.97 11.70
C ILE A 174 -6.47 -10.32 11.74
N PHE A 175 -7.29 -9.76 10.85
CA PHE A 175 -8.68 -10.16 10.72
C PHE A 175 -8.83 -11.65 10.38
N SER A 176 -7.98 -12.18 9.49
CA SER A 176 -8.02 -13.60 9.09
C SER A 176 -7.79 -14.55 10.26
N GLU A 177 -6.96 -14.15 11.23
CA GLU A 177 -6.68 -14.95 12.43
C GLU A 177 -7.89 -15.02 13.37
N HIS A 178 -8.67 -13.94 13.46
CA HIS A 178 -9.73 -13.79 14.46
C HIS A 178 -11.16 -13.97 13.90
N SER A 179 -11.39 -13.86 12.58
CA SER A 179 -12.73 -13.87 11.97
C SER A 179 -12.80 -14.68 10.67
N ARG A 180 -12.83 -16.01 10.80
CA ARG A 180 -12.71 -16.94 9.66
C ARG A 180 -13.93 -16.93 8.72
N GLU A 181 -15.13 -17.07 9.29
CA GLU A 181 -16.37 -17.22 8.53
C GLU A 181 -16.79 -15.94 7.81
N PHE A 182 -16.71 -14.81 8.52
CA PHE A 182 -17.01 -13.49 7.95
C PHE A 182 -16.10 -13.19 6.76
N LEU A 183 -14.80 -13.46 6.91
CA LEU A 183 -13.82 -13.15 5.87
C LEU A 183 -13.93 -14.06 4.66
N SER A 184 -14.25 -15.33 4.80
CA SER A 184 -14.31 -16.26 3.65
C SER A 184 -15.18 -15.69 2.50
N LYS A 185 -16.40 -15.24 2.83
CA LYS A 185 -17.33 -14.63 1.84
C LYS A 185 -16.78 -13.30 1.32
N LYS A 186 -16.36 -12.44 2.23
CA LYS A 186 -15.87 -11.09 1.88
C LYS A 186 -14.61 -11.11 1.01
N ILE A 187 -13.71 -12.04 1.23
CA ILE A 187 -12.49 -12.19 0.44
C ILE A 187 -12.84 -12.63 -0.98
N ALA A 188 -13.75 -13.59 -1.13
CA ALA A 188 -14.20 -14.06 -2.44
C ALA A 188 -14.88 -12.94 -3.25
N ASP A 189 -15.74 -12.17 -2.61
CA ASP A 189 -16.55 -11.16 -3.29
C ASP A 189 -15.79 -9.85 -3.54
N ASP A 190 -15.09 -9.34 -2.52
CA ASP A 190 -14.57 -7.97 -2.51
C ASP A 190 -13.07 -7.88 -2.85
N LEU A 191 -12.26 -8.85 -2.42
CA LEU A 191 -10.80 -8.75 -2.50
C LEU A 191 -10.22 -9.48 -3.70
N TRP A 192 -10.63 -10.73 -3.90
CA TRP A 192 -10.02 -11.60 -4.90
C TRP A 192 -10.11 -11.05 -6.33
N PRO A 193 -11.26 -10.51 -6.81
CA PRO A 193 -11.35 -9.99 -8.18
C PRO A 193 -10.36 -8.84 -8.43
N ASN A 194 -10.20 -7.96 -7.44
CA ASN A 194 -9.28 -6.82 -7.51
C ASN A 194 -7.81 -7.26 -7.44
N LEU A 195 -7.48 -8.22 -6.57
CA LEU A 195 -6.15 -8.82 -6.47
C LEU A 195 -5.77 -9.52 -7.78
N LYS A 196 -6.67 -10.35 -8.30
CA LYS A 196 -6.51 -11.06 -9.57
C LYS A 196 -6.22 -10.09 -10.71
N SER A 197 -7.03 -9.04 -10.86
CA SER A 197 -6.83 -7.99 -11.86
C SER A 197 -5.46 -7.33 -11.72
N LYS A 198 -5.06 -6.96 -10.49
CA LYS A 198 -3.77 -6.32 -10.23
C LYS A 198 -2.59 -7.25 -10.50
N ILE A 199 -2.68 -8.53 -10.13
CA ILE A 199 -1.66 -9.55 -10.42
C ILE A 199 -1.56 -9.76 -11.94
N CYS A 200 -2.67 -9.94 -12.65
CA CYS A 200 -2.69 -10.08 -14.10
C CYS A 200 -2.07 -8.87 -14.80
N PHE A 201 -2.42 -7.65 -14.38
CA PHE A 201 -1.84 -6.42 -14.91
C PHE A 201 -0.33 -6.38 -14.71
N LEU A 202 0.14 -6.67 -13.49
CA LEU A 202 1.56 -6.68 -13.18
C LEU A 202 2.29 -7.77 -13.98
N ASN A 203 1.67 -8.93 -14.20
CA ASN A 203 2.20 -10.04 -14.99
C ASN A 203 2.35 -9.68 -16.46
N PHE A 204 1.32 -9.08 -17.04
CA PHE A 204 1.35 -8.64 -18.43
C PHE A 204 2.36 -7.52 -18.65
N SER A 205 2.65 -6.70 -17.63
CA SER A 205 3.60 -5.60 -17.71
C SER A 205 5.07 -6.00 -17.45
N LEU A 206 5.34 -7.24 -17.02
CA LEU A 206 6.69 -7.79 -16.80
C LEU A 206 7.54 -8.17 -18.04
N PRO A 207 7.07 -8.24 -19.30
CA PRO A 207 7.92 -8.54 -20.47
C PRO A 207 9.12 -7.57 -20.62
N GLY A 208 9.02 -6.35 -20.10
CA GLY A 208 10.14 -5.38 -20.06
C GLY A 208 11.28 -5.77 -19.12
N PHE A 209 11.06 -6.71 -18.19
CA PHE A 209 12.08 -7.19 -17.24
C PHE A 209 13.05 -8.19 -17.90
N LYS A 210 12.56 -9.02 -18.84
CA LYS A 210 13.39 -9.99 -19.60
C LYS A 210 14.40 -9.30 -20.54
N GLN A 211 14.11 -8.09 -21.00
CA GLN A 211 15.00 -7.33 -21.90
C GLN A 211 16.17 -6.66 -21.16
N ASN A 212 15.97 -6.22 -19.91
CA ASN A 212 17.01 -5.47 -19.17
C ASN A 212 18.07 -6.36 -18.49
N MET A 213 17.79 -7.65 -18.24
CA MET A 213 18.78 -8.57 -17.65
C MET A 213 19.76 -9.18 -18.66
N LYS A 214 19.40 -9.29 -19.94
CA LYS A 214 20.30 -9.88 -20.96
C LYS A 214 21.48 -8.98 -21.34
N ASN A 215 21.41 -7.68 -21.04
CA ASN A 215 22.43 -6.70 -21.44
C ASN A 215 23.45 -6.35 -20.33
N GLN A 216 23.39 -6.96 -19.16
CA GLN A 216 24.37 -6.72 -18.07
C GLN A 216 25.45 -7.81 -18.03
N GLN A 217 26.31 -7.82 -19.05
CA GLN A 217 27.57 -8.57 -19.04
C GLN A 217 28.75 -7.63 -18.79
N THR A 218 28.80 -6.95 -17.65
CA THR A 218 30.05 -6.36 -17.13
C THR A 218 30.08 -6.44 -15.60
N PRO A 219 31.09 -7.10 -14.99
CA PRO A 219 31.23 -7.19 -13.55
C PRO A 219 31.96 -5.94 -13.03
N THR A 220 31.24 -4.84 -12.80
CA THR A 220 31.79 -3.68 -12.09
C THR A 220 30.82 -3.23 -10.99
N GLN A 221 31.25 -3.41 -9.74
CA GLN A 221 30.98 -2.57 -8.55
C GLN A 221 29.54 -2.18 -8.13
N TYR A 222 28.48 -2.82 -8.63
CA TYR A 222 27.10 -2.52 -8.21
C TYR A 222 26.40 -3.68 -7.50
N THR A 223 26.86 -4.04 -6.30
CA THR A 223 26.08 -4.84 -5.33
C THR A 223 24.78 -4.12 -4.89
N SER A 224 24.61 -2.86 -5.29
CA SER A 224 23.47 -2.00 -4.98
C SER A 224 22.25 -2.20 -5.88
N ASN A 225 22.39 -2.76 -7.09
CA ASN A 225 21.28 -2.86 -8.06
C ASN A 225 20.20 -3.87 -7.67
N ALA A 226 20.56 -4.98 -7.02
CA ALA A 226 19.59 -5.92 -6.46
C ALA A 226 18.84 -5.32 -5.25
N GLN A 227 19.49 -4.47 -4.47
CA GLN A 227 18.87 -3.76 -3.35
C GLN A 227 17.88 -2.69 -3.81
N PHE A 228 18.12 -2.00 -4.93
CA PHE A 228 17.15 -1.01 -5.44
C PHE A 228 15.84 -1.64 -5.93
N PHE A 229 15.88 -2.86 -6.46
CA PHE A 229 14.68 -3.54 -6.95
C PHE A 229 13.68 -3.88 -5.82
N THR A 230 14.18 -4.35 -4.66
CA THR A 230 13.35 -4.68 -3.49
C THR A 230 12.68 -3.45 -2.86
N GLN A 231 13.13 -2.24 -3.22
CA GLN A 231 12.56 -0.99 -2.75
C GLN A 231 11.44 -0.46 -3.65
N THR A 232 11.19 -1.09 -4.80
CA THR A 232 10.15 -0.63 -5.73
C THR A 232 8.76 -0.83 -5.11
N PRO A 233 7.88 0.19 -5.15
CA PRO A 233 6.50 0.09 -4.68
C PRO A 233 5.74 -1.15 -5.18
N SER A 234 5.87 -1.49 -6.46
CA SER A 234 5.23 -2.66 -7.08
C SER A 234 5.73 -3.98 -6.51
N PHE A 235 7.03 -4.07 -6.22
CA PHE A 235 7.63 -5.25 -5.60
C PHE A 235 7.09 -5.45 -4.18
N ARG A 236 7.14 -4.39 -3.36
CA ARG A 236 6.63 -4.42 -1.98
C ARG A 236 5.13 -4.76 -1.92
N SER A 237 4.36 -4.23 -2.86
CA SER A 237 2.93 -4.53 -3.04
C SER A 237 2.69 -6.02 -3.31
N GLN A 238 3.42 -6.61 -4.25
CA GLN A 238 3.30 -8.04 -4.57
C GLN A 238 3.70 -8.93 -3.39
N VAL A 239 4.78 -8.58 -2.67
CA VAL A 239 5.17 -9.26 -1.42
C VAL A 239 4.04 -9.22 -0.39
N ALA A 240 3.43 -8.05 -0.19
CA ALA A 240 2.34 -7.88 0.76
C ALA A 240 1.09 -8.68 0.34
N PHE A 241 0.75 -8.71 -0.94
CA PHE A 241 -0.34 -9.51 -1.48
C PHE A 241 -0.11 -11.01 -1.28
N LEU A 242 1.07 -11.54 -1.64
CA LEU A 242 1.38 -12.96 -1.45
C LEU A 242 1.34 -13.35 0.02
N SER A 243 1.91 -12.51 0.89
CA SER A 243 1.88 -12.74 2.33
C SER A 243 0.45 -12.70 2.90
N CYS A 244 -0.40 -11.82 2.37
CA CYS A 244 -1.79 -11.71 2.77
C CYS A 244 -2.61 -12.92 2.28
N LEU A 245 -2.47 -13.31 1.01
CA LEU A 245 -3.11 -14.49 0.44
C LEU A 245 -2.76 -15.75 1.23
N ARG A 246 -1.49 -15.88 1.64
CA ARG A 246 -1.06 -16.99 2.49
C ARG A 246 -1.82 -17.00 3.82
N ALA A 247 -1.87 -15.88 4.54
CA ALA A 247 -2.58 -15.80 5.82
C ALA A 247 -4.07 -16.11 5.65
N VAL A 248 -4.68 -15.60 4.59
CA VAL A 248 -6.08 -15.88 4.23
C VAL A 248 -6.32 -17.37 4.01
N VAL A 249 -5.50 -18.05 3.21
CA VAL A 249 -5.64 -19.50 2.94
C VAL A 249 -5.37 -20.33 4.20
N GLN A 250 -4.45 -19.87 5.05
CA GLN A 250 -4.11 -20.52 6.31
C GLN A 250 -5.29 -20.47 7.29
N PHE A 251 -5.84 -19.29 7.54
CA PHE A 251 -6.80 -19.07 8.63
C PHE A 251 -8.26 -19.07 8.21
N SER A 252 -8.60 -18.70 6.97
CA SER A 252 -10.00 -18.58 6.52
C SER A 252 -10.49 -19.86 5.82
N ASP A 253 -11.77 -20.18 5.97
CA ASP A 253 -12.40 -21.35 5.33
C ASP A 253 -12.92 -20.97 3.93
N VAL A 254 -11.96 -20.73 3.04
CA VAL A 254 -12.19 -20.30 1.66
C VAL A 254 -12.74 -21.44 0.80
N ASN A 255 -13.65 -21.12 -0.13
CA ASN A 255 -14.23 -22.08 -1.08
C ASN A 255 -13.17 -22.68 -2.04
N ASP A 256 -13.25 -23.98 -2.32
CA ASP A 256 -12.36 -24.72 -3.24
C ASP A 256 -12.23 -24.08 -4.62
N LYS A 257 -13.31 -23.46 -5.13
CA LYS A 257 -13.25 -22.70 -6.40
C LYS A 257 -12.26 -21.54 -6.33
N LEU A 258 -12.27 -20.81 -5.22
CA LEU A 258 -11.37 -19.69 -5.00
C LEU A 258 -9.93 -20.19 -4.76
N LEU A 259 -9.74 -21.28 -4.02
CA LEU A 259 -8.41 -21.89 -3.82
C LEU A 259 -7.74 -22.25 -5.16
N ARG A 260 -8.49 -22.87 -6.08
CA ARG A 260 -8.02 -23.17 -7.44
C ARG A 260 -7.69 -21.92 -8.24
N ASP A 261 -8.55 -20.90 -8.19
CA ASP A 261 -8.30 -19.65 -8.92
C ASP A 261 -7.04 -18.93 -8.38
N ILE A 262 -6.84 -18.93 -7.05
CA ILE A 262 -5.61 -18.42 -6.42
C ILE A 262 -4.39 -19.16 -6.94
N ALA A 263 -4.42 -20.49 -6.94
CA ALA A 263 -3.29 -21.31 -7.40
C ALA A 263 -2.94 -21.01 -8.86
N GLN A 264 -3.94 -20.92 -9.75
CA GLN A 264 -3.74 -20.64 -11.17
C GLN A 264 -3.06 -19.28 -11.41
N HIS A 265 -3.44 -18.25 -10.64
CA HIS A 265 -2.91 -16.89 -10.82
C HIS A 265 -1.60 -16.64 -10.08
N CYS A 266 -1.30 -17.43 -9.05
CA CYS A 266 -0.05 -17.34 -8.30
C CYS A 266 1.06 -18.27 -8.80
N TRP A 267 0.74 -19.21 -9.71
CA TRP A 267 1.72 -20.14 -10.29
C TRP A 267 2.97 -19.46 -10.83
N PHE A 268 2.81 -18.34 -11.53
CA PHE A 268 3.93 -17.65 -12.18
C PHE A 268 5.02 -17.17 -11.20
N TYR A 269 4.68 -16.98 -9.91
CA TYR A 269 5.65 -16.60 -8.88
C TYR A 269 6.63 -17.73 -8.53
N LEU A 270 6.32 -18.98 -8.94
CA LEU A 270 7.18 -20.15 -8.78
C LEU A 270 8.26 -20.27 -9.87
N ASP A 271 8.19 -19.46 -10.93
CA ASP A 271 9.17 -19.50 -12.03
C ASP A 271 10.57 -19.14 -11.52
N GLN A 272 11.59 -19.88 -11.98
CA GLN A 272 12.99 -19.72 -11.58
C GLN A 272 13.54 -18.30 -11.84
N ASN A 273 12.95 -17.57 -12.79
CA ASN A 273 13.35 -16.21 -13.13
C ASN A 273 12.77 -15.15 -12.18
N GLN A 274 11.86 -15.53 -11.27
CA GLN A 274 11.30 -14.62 -10.30
C GLN A 274 12.27 -14.33 -9.15
N PRO A 275 12.19 -13.16 -8.52
CA PRO A 275 12.91 -12.87 -7.28
C PRO A 275 12.73 -13.94 -6.20
N THR A 276 13.81 -14.25 -5.49
CA THR A 276 13.84 -15.29 -4.44
C THR A 276 12.80 -15.08 -3.33
N GLN A 277 12.48 -13.82 -3.00
CA GLN A 277 11.46 -13.48 -2.02
C GLN A 277 10.04 -13.82 -2.49
N PHE A 278 9.75 -13.68 -3.80
CA PHE A 278 8.47 -14.10 -4.35
C PHE A 278 8.36 -15.62 -4.39
N GLN A 279 9.42 -16.30 -4.83
CA GLN A 279 9.46 -17.76 -4.85
C GLN A 279 9.26 -18.33 -3.45
N SER A 280 9.94 -17.81 -2.43
CA SER A 280 9.81 -18.30 -1.05
C SER A 280 8.39 -18.12 -0.50
N LEU A 281 7.78 -16.95 -0.73
CA LEU A 281 6.40 -16.70 -0.33
C LEU A 281 5.39 -17.53 -1.11
N ALA A 282 5.61 -17.72 -2.41
CA ALA A 282 4.78 -18.56 -3.26
C ALA A 282 4.86 -20.02 -2.82
N ILE A 283 6.05 -20.56 -2.57
CA ILE A 283 6.21 -21.93 -2.04
C ILE A 283 5.42 -22.08 -0.73
N LEU A 284 5.53 -21.12 0.18
CA LEU A 284 4.79 -21.17 1.44
C LEU A 284 3.27 -21.11 1.20
N LEU A 285 2.79 -20.28 0.27
CA LEU A 285 1.38 -20.24 -0.13
C LEU A 285 0.92 -21.59 -0.72
N PHE A 286 1.69 -22.18 -1.63
CA PHE A 286 1.36 -23.47 -2.25
C PHE A 286 1.39 -24.62 -1.24
N GLN A 287 2.28 -24.58 -0.23
CA GLN A 287 2.24 -25.53 0.88
C GLN A 287 0.92 -25.43 1.67
N GLU A 288 0.42 -24.22 1.92
CA GLU A 288 -0.89 -24.02 2.55
C GLU A 288 -2.04 -24.54 1.68
N LEU A 289 -1.99 -24.27 0.36
CA LEU A 289 -2.99 -24.74 -0.60
C LEU A 289 -3.03 -26.27 -0.71
N ILE A 290 -1.87 -26.93 -0.82
CA ILE A 290 -1.76 -28.40 -0.89
C ILE A 290 -2.28 -29.05 0.40
N ARG A 291 -2.13 -28.39 1.55
CA ARG A 291 -2.67 -28.90 2.82
C ARG A 291 -4.20 -28.86 2.86
N ARG A 292 -4.81 -27.87 2.22
CA ARG A 292 -6.28 -27.69 2.18
C ARG A 292 -6.93 -28.57 1.10
N ASP A 293 -6.38 -28.59 -0.11
CA ASP A 293 -6.90 -29.37 -1.23
C ASP A 293 -5.76 -29.99 -2.04
N ARG A 294 -5.35 -31.21 -1.67
CA ARG A 294 -4.23 -31.90 -2.32
C ARG A 294 -4.54 -32.24 -3.77
N ASP A 295 -5.75 -32.72 -4.05
CA ASP A 295 -6.08 -33.34 -5.33
C ASP A 295 -6.24 -32.29 -6.43
N SER A 296 -6.90 -31.16 -6.14
CA SER A 296 -6.99 -30.06 -7.10
C SER A 296 -5.63 -29.41 -7.36
N MET A 297 -4.78 -29.27 -6.33
CA MET A 297 -3.46 -28.67 -6.48
C MET A 297 -2.53 -29.57 -7.29
N TRP A 298 -2.58 -30.89 -7.06
CA TRP A 298 -1.81 -31.86 -7.85
C TRP A 298 -2.16 -31.79 -9.34
N TYR A 299 -3.45 -31.72 -9.67
CA TYR A 299 -3.90 -31.58 -11.05
C TYR A 299 -3.40 -30.28 -11.72
N LEU A 300 -3.27 -29.20 -10.95
CA LEU A 300 -2.76 -27.92 -11.46
C LEU A 300 -1.23 -27.90 -11.58
N LEU A 301 -0.52 -28.73 -10.79
CA LEU A 301 0.93 -28.85 -10.78
C LEU A 301 1.51 -29.82 -11.83
N THR A 302 0.66 -30.69 -12.40
CA THR A 302 1.04 -31.71 -13.40
C THR A 302 0.85 -31.17 -14.82
#